data_AF-A0A846ZPB9-F1
#
_entry.id   AF-A0A846ZPB9-F1
#
_cell.length_a   1.000
_cell.length_b   1.000
_cell.length_c   1.000
_cell.angle_alpha   90.00
_cell.angle_beta   90.00
_cell.angle_gamma   90.00
#
_symmetry.space_group_name_H-M   'P 1'
#
loop_
_entity.id
_entity.type
_entity.pdbx_description
1 polymer ?
#
loop_
_entity_poly.entity_id
_entity_poly.type
_entity_poly.pdbx_seq_one_letter_code
_entity_poly.pdbx_strand_id
1 'polypeptide(L)'
;MAIRYLKLVLVAFVGLQGWLYVAGNLANWHAGVGAISYVIGMQDHAIYPHHIAPVLSGPMWASLVFVLILCGEFLVGALSLKGAWDLWAARGQPAIGFNSAKKYAVLGPGMAMVVWFGGFIVLGGAWFQMWQTQIGDGSFKDAFVYAVTAGLILLFVQHADD
;
A
#
# COMPACT_ATOMS: atom_id res chain seq x y z
N MET A 1 19.48 -20.37 -6.52
CA MET A 1 18.16 -21.02 -6.32
C MET A 1 17.41 -20.53 -5.08
N ALA A 2 17.94 -20.65 -3.85
CA ALA A 2 17.22 -20.23 -2.63
C ALA A 2 16.75 -18.76 -2.66
N ILE A 3 17.60 -17.82 -3.12
CA ILE A 3 17.26 -16.40 -3.26
C ILE A 3 16.06 -16.17 -4.17
N ARG A 4 15.92 -16.92 -5.27
CA ARG A 4 14.77 -16.82 -6.18
C ARG A 4 13.47 -17.20 -5.49
N TYR A 5 13.47 -18.25 -4.67
CA TYR A 5 12.31 -18.64 -3.87
C TYR A 5 11.99 -17.61 -2.79
N LEU A 6 12.99 -17.02 -2.13
CA LEU A 6 12.76 -15.94 -1.18
C LEU A 6 12.10 -14.71 -1.82
N LYS A 7 12.58 -14.30 -3.01
CA LYS A 7 11.94 -13.21 -3.79
C LYS A 7 10.47 -13.50 -4.05
N LEU A 8 10.15 -14.72 -4.48
CA LEU A 8 8.78 -15.15 -4.72
C LEU A 8 7.92 -15.09 -3.45
N VAL A 9 8.38 -15.69 -2.35
CA VAL A 9 7.60 -15.78 -1.10
C VAL A 9 7.34 -14.39 -0.54
N LEU A 10 8.34 -13.52 -0.52
CA LEU A 10 8.18 -12.14 -0.02
C LEU A 10 7.22 -11.33 -0.89
N VAL A 11 7.30 -11.45 -2.21
CA VAL A 11 6.35 -10.81 -3.13
C VAL A 11 4.94 -11.38 -2.93
N ALA A 12 4.80 -12.68 -2.70
CA ALA A 12 3.50 -13.28 -2.39
C ALA A 12 2.92 -12.72 -1.08
N PHE A 13 3.74 -12.51 -0.05
CA PHE A 13 3.31 -11.89 1.22
C PHE A 13 2.87 -10.44 1.05
N VAL A 14 3.55 -9.63 0.22
CA VAL A 14 3.07 -8.29 -0.15
C VAL A 14 1.68 -8.39 -0.81
N GLY A 15 1.49 -9.40 -1.67
CA GLY A 15 0.21 -9.60 -2.33
C GLY A 15 -0.92 -9.99 -1.37
N LEU A 16 -0.65 -10.94 -0.48
CA LEU A 16 -1.59 -11.36 0.57
C LEU A 16 -1.93 -10.21 1.49
N GLN A 17 -0.96 -9.39 1.87
CA GLN A 17 -1.20 -8.19 2.67
C GLN A 17 -2.24 -7.29 2.00
N GLY A 18 -2.04 -6.93 0.72
CA GLY A 18 -3.00 -6.10 -0.02
C GLY A 18 -4.43 -6.66 -0.03
N TRP A 19 -4.59 -7.95 -0.34
CA TRP A 19 -5.93 -8.57 -0.38
C TRP A 19 -6.57 -8.80 0.99
N LEU A 20 -5.77 -9.07 2.03
CA LEU A 20 -6.29 -9.15 3.40
C LEU A 20 -6.74 -7.78 3.90
N TYR A 21 -6.06 -6.70 3.50
CA TYR A 21 -6.53 -5.33 3.76
C TYR A 21 -7.85 -5.05 3.05
N VAL A 22 -7.98 -5.39 1.77
CA VAL A 22 -9.25 -5.27 1.04
C VAL A 22 -10.36 -6.02 1.77
N ALA A 23 -10.12 -7.28 2.16
CA ALA A 23 -11.11 -8.08 2.87
C ALA A 23 -11.50 -7.47 4.22
N GLY A 24 -10.51 -7.00 5.00
CA GLY A 24 -10.74 -6.32 6.27
C GLY A 24 -11.53 -5.03 6.11
N ASN A 25 -11.20 -4.21 5.12
CA ASN A 25 -11.88 -2.95 4.81
C ASN A 25 -13.32 -3.18 4.33
N LEU A 26 -13.57 -4.22 3.52
CA LEU A 26 -14.93 -4.60 3.11
C LEU A 26 -15.77 -5.09 4.30
N ALA A 27 -15.19 -5.91 5.18
CA ALA A 27 -15.86 -6.37 6.39
C ALA A 27 -16.17 -5.22 7.38
N ASN A 28 -15.38 -4.15 7.35
CA ASN A 28 -15.47 -3.00 8.25
C ASN A 28 -15.81 -1.70 7.51
N TRP A 29 -16.64 -1.78 6.46
CA TRP A 29 -16.93 -0.67 5.54
C TRP A 29 -17.25 0.65 6.24
N HIS A 30 -18.20 0.64 7.18
CA HIS A 30 -18.62 1.85 7.88
C HIS A 30 -17.52 2.44 8.76
N ALA A 31 -16.72 1.61 9.42
CA ALA A 31 -15.60 2.07 10.22
C ALA A 31 -14.50 2.67 9.33
N GLY A 32 -14.19 2.03 8.21
CA GLY A 32 -13.22 2.53 7.23
C GLY A 32 -13.62 3.87 6.63
N VAL A 33 -14.86 3.99 6.12
CA VAL A 33 -15.38 5.28 5.61
C VAL A 33 -15.40 6.34 6.71
N GLY A 34 -15.74 5.98 7.96
CA GLY A 34 -15.71 6.88 9.10
C GLY A 34 -14.33 7.43 9.41
N ALA A 35 -13.31 6.56 9.44
CA ALA A 35 -11.91 6.97 9.65
C ALA A 35 -11.42 7.91 8.55
N ILE A 36 -11.73 7.61 7.29
CA ILE A 36 -11.39 8.49 6.16
C ILE A 36 -12.11 9.83 6.29
N SER A 37 -13.42 9.84 6.59
CA SER A 37 -14.18 11.08 6.79
C SER A 37 -13.59 11.94 7.91
N TYR A 38 -13.10 11.33 8.98
CA TYR A 38 -12.48 12.04 10.09
C TYR A 38 -11.18 12.72 9.67
N VAL A 39 -10.32 12.00 8.92
CA VAL A 39 -9.04 12.50 8.42
C VAL A 39 -9.21 13.61 7.36
N ILE A 40 -9.99 13.37 6.31
CA ILE A 40 -10.14 14.37 5.22
C ILE A 40 -11.00 15.56 5.64
N GLY A 41 -11.80 15.37 6.69
CA GLY A 41 -12.54 16.42 7.38
C GLY A 41 -11.69 17.23 8.37
N MET A 42 -10.44 16.82 8.62
CA MET A 42 -9.50 17.49 9.54
C MET A 42 -10.07 17.74 10.94
N GLN A 43 -10.86 16.78 11.44
CA GLN A 43 -11.52 16.91 12.74
C GLN A 43 -10.48 16.92 13.86
N ASP A 44 -10.70 17.75 14.88
CA ASP A 44 -9.85 17.86 16.09
C ASP A 44 -8.37 18.25 15.85
N HIS A 45 -8.06 18.92 14.74
CA HIS A 45 -6.71 19.46 14.51
C HIS A 45 -6.42 20.69 15.37
N ALA A 46 -5.96 20.47 16.60
CA ALA A 46 -5.63 21.52 17.55
C ALA A 46 -4.16 21.98 17.50
N ILE A 47 -3.25 21.17 16.95
CA ILE A 47 -1.80 21.48 16.96
C ILE A 47 -1.46 22.45 15.84
N TYR A 48 -1.84 22.12 14.60
CA TYR A 48 -1.74 22.96 13.40
C TYR A 48 -3.15 23.30 12.91
N PRO A 49 -3.73 24.43 13.37
CA PRO A 49 -5.11 24.82 13.04
C PRO A 49 -5.24 25.47 11.64
N HIS A 50 -4.13 25.74 10.97
CA HIS A 50 -4.10 26.30 9.62
C HIS A 50 -3.67 25.22 8.62
N HIS A 51 -4.58 24.88 7.71
CA HIS A 51 -4.38 23.79 6.76
C HIS A 51 -4.06 24.32 5.36
N ILE A 52 -3.19 23.62 4.65
CA ILE A 52 -2.90 23.88 3.23
C ILE A 52 -3.93 23.21 2.31
N ALA A 53 -4.57 22.15 2.79
CA ALA A 53 -5.57 21.39 2.07
C ALA A 53 -6.97 21.87 2.45
N PRO A 54 -7.92 21.87 1.51
CA PRO A 54 -9.32 22.18 1.83
C PRO A 54 -9.91 21.05 2.67
N VAL A 55 -10.80 21.42 3.59
CA VAL A 55 -11.63 20.46 4.31
C VAL A 55 -12.58 19.78 3.33
N LEU A 56 -12.57 18.45 3.30
CA LEU A 56 -13.50 17.65 2.50
C LEU A 56 -14.56 17.05 3.40
N SER A 57 -15.78 17.56 3.32
CA SER A 57 -16.91 17.14 4.16
C SER A 57 -18.01 16.44 3.37
N GLY A 58 -18.65 15.46 3.99
CA GLY A 58 -19.82 14.76 3.45
C GLY A 58 -19.51 13.34 2.96
N PRO A 59 -20.54 12.47 2.91
CA PRO A 59 -20.35 11.03 2.73
C PRO A 59 -19.76 10.65 1.36
N MET A 60 -19.96 11.48 0.34
CA MET A 60 -19.43 11.25 -1.00
C MET A 60 -17.89 11.25 -1.02
N TRP A 61 -17.25 12.28 -0.46
CA TRP A 61 -15.79 12.40 -0.47
C TRP A 61 -15.12 11.26 0.30
N ALA A 62 -15.65 10.94 1.48
CA ALA A 62 -15.13 9.83 2.28
C ALA A 62 -15.23 8.49 1.54
N SER A 63 -16.38 8.23 0.90
CA SER A 63 -16.58 7.00 0.12
C SER A 63 -15.67 6.94 -1.10
N LEU A 64 -15.48 8.05 -1.82
CA LEU A 64 -14.59 8.11 -2.98
C LEU A 64 -13.13 7.81 -2.61
N VAL A 65 -12.62 8.44 -1.54
CA VAL A 65 -11.27 8.21 -1.05
C VAL A 65 -11.11 6.77 -0.55
N PHE A 66 -12.10 6.26 0.19
CA PHE A 66 -12.07 4.87 0.68
C PHE A 66 -12.06 3.84 -0.46
N VAL A 67 -12.89 4.04 -1.49
CA VAL A 67 -12.91 3.18 -2.69
C VAL A 67 -11.58 3.27 -3.45
N LEU A 68 -10.96 4.45 -3.54
CA LEU A 68 -9.65 4.60 -4.18
C LEU A 68 -8.56 3.82 -3.42
N ILE A 69 -8.59 3.85 -2.08
CA ILE A 69 -7.68 3.05 -1.24
C ILE A 69 -7.90 1.56 -1.50
N LEU A 70 -9.15 1.08 -1.47
CA LEU A 70 -9.49 -0.32 -1.77
C LEU A 70 -9.01 -0.76 -3.15
N CYS A 71 -9.19 0.07 -4.18
CA CYS A 71 -8.66 -0.20 -5.52
C CYS A 71 -7.13 -0.31 -5.51
N GLY A 72 -6.45 0.57 -4.79
CA GLY A 72 -5.00 0.51 -4.61
C GLY A 72 -4.55 -0.78 -3.93
N GLU A 73 -5.14 -1.13 -2.79
CA GLU A 73 -4.86 -2.37 -2.04
C GLU A 73 -5.14 -3.62 -2.88
N PHE A 74 -6.22 -3.61 -3.67
CA PHE A 74 -6.52 -4.68 -4.61
C PHE A 74 -5.44 -4.83 -5.68
N LEU A 75 -4.99 -3.71 -6.26
CA LEU A 75 -3.91 -3.71 -7.26
C LEU A 75 -2.58 -4.18 -6.66
N VAL A 76 -2.25 -3.81 -5.42
CA VAL A 76 -1.08 -4.36 -4.70
C VAL A 76 -1.16 -5.89 -4.68
N GLY A 77 -2.30 -6.44 -4.28
CA GLY A 77 -2.51 -7.87 -4.24
C GLY A 77 -2.40 -8.54 -5.61
N ALA A 78 -3.14 -8.02 -6.60
CA ALA A 78 -3.21 -8.58 -7.94
C ALA A 78 -1.83 -8.58 -8.64
N LEU A 79 -1.12 -7.46 -8.60
CA LEU A 79 0.19 -7.33 -9.23
C LEU A 79 1.24 -8.20 -8.53
N SER A 80 1.26 -8.20 -7.19
CA SER A 80 2.24 -8.99 -6.44
C SER A 80 2.02 -10.49 -6.61
N LEU A 81 0.78 -10.98 -6.52
CA LEU A 81 0.50 -12.41 -6.71
C LEU A 81 0.77 -12.86 -8.16
N LYS A 82 0.47 -12.01 -9.15
CA LYS A 82 0.89 -12.27 -10.53
C LYS A 82 2.41 -12.32 -10.66
N GLY A 83 3.12 -11.41 -10.01
CA GLY A 83 4.58 -11.40 -9.95
C GLY A 83 5.15 -12.67 -9.31
N ALA A 84 4.61 -13.11 -8.18
CA ALA A 84 5.02 -14.35 -7.53
C ALA A 84 4.80 -15.57 -8.45
N TRP A 85 3.67 -15.61 -9.15
CA TRP A 85 3.39 -16.66 -10.14
C TRP A 85 4.40 -16.66 -11.31
N ASP A 86 4.74 -15.49 -11.83
CA ASP A 86 5.71 -15.37 -12.92
C ASP A 86 7.11 -15.80 -12.50
N LEU A 87 7.53 -15.41 -11.29
CA LEU A 87 8.79 -15.88 -10.72
C LEU A 87 8.78 -17.39 -10.48
N TRP A 88 7.63 -17.97 -10.08
CA TRP A 88 7.50 -19.42 -9.93
C TRP A 88 7.72 -20.12 -11.29
N ALA A 89 7.03 -19.66 -12.33
CA ALA A 89 7.15 -20.23 -13.67
C ALA A 89 8.59 -20.13 -14.22
N ALA A 90 9.27 -19.01 -13.94
CA ALA A 90 10.64 -18.76 -14.41
C ALA A 90 11.74 -19.28 -13.47
N ARG A 91 11.43 -19.93 -12.34
CA ARG A 91 12.41 -20.25 -11.29
C ARG A 91 13.59 -21.12 -11.76
N GLY A 92 13.40 -21.95 -12.78
CA GLY A 92 14.42 -22.80 -13.38
C GLY A 92 15.08 -22.22 -14.65
N GLN A 93 14.67 -21.03 -15.10
CA GLN A 93 15.22 -20.40 -16.30
C GLN A 93 16.63 -19.82 -16.06
N PRO A 94 17.43 -19.58 -17.11
CA PRO A 94 18.66 -18.81 -17.00
C PRO A 94 18.41 -17.42 -16.38
N ALA A 95 19.46 -16.79 -15.86
CA ALA A 95 19.39 -15.48 -15.20
C ALA A 95 18.63 -14.43 -16.02
N ILE A 96 18.88 -14.37 -17.34
CA ILE A 96 18.20 -13.44 -18.25
C ILE A 96 16.67 -13.65 -18.24
N GLY A 97 16.21 -14.90 -18.26
CA GLY A 97 14.79 -15.25 -18.27
C GLY A 97 14.11 -14.96 -16.93
N PHE A 98 14.80 -15.24 -15.82
CA PHE A 98 14.29 -14.91 -14.49
C PHE A 98 14.19 -13.40 -14.28
N ASN A 99 15.20 -12.63 -14.72
CA ASN A 99 15.19 -11.17 -14.63
C ASN A 99 14.04 -10.55 -15.43
N SER A 100 13.74 -11.05 -16.64
CA SER A 100 12.59 -10.60 -17.43
C SER A 100 11.24 -10.91 -16.77
N ALA A 101 11.13 -11.97 -15.97
CA ALA A 101 9.90 -12.35 -15.28
C ALA A 101 9.56 -11.44 -14.06
N LYS A 102 10.48 -10.58 -13.62
CA LYS A 102 10.28 -9.74 -12.42
C LYS A 102 9.29 -8.59 -12.58
N LYS A 103 8.79 -8.29 -13.79
CA LYS A 103 7.95 -7.11 -14.07
C LYS A 103 6.87 -6.88 -13.01
N TYR A 104 6.00 -7.86 -12.80
CA TYR A 104 4.89 -7.74 -11.85
C TYR A 104 5.35 -7.86 -10.39
N ALA A 105 6.43 -8.61 -10.14
CA ALA A 105 7.03 -8.75 -8.83
C ALA A 105 7.65 -7.42 -8.32
N VAL A 106 8.00 -6.52 -9.23
CA VAL A 106 8.44 -5.14 -8.95
C VAL A 106 7.22 -4.21 -8.86
N LEU A 107 6.27 -4.31 -9.79
CA LEU A 107 5.08 -3.46 -9.81
C LEU A 107 4.19 -3.62 -8.57
N GLY A 108 4.11 -4.82 -7.98
CA GLY A 108 3.30 -5.08 -6.78
C GLY A 108 3.77 -4.28 -5.55
N PRO A 109 5.01 -4.48 -5.06
CA PRO A 109 5.60 -3.66 -4.01
C PRO A 109 5.72 -2.16 -4.40
N GLY A 110 5.90 -1.85 -5.70
CA GLY A 110 5.84 -0.47 -6.18
C GLY A 110 4.46 0.16 -5.99
N MET A 111 3.38 -0.56 -6.28
CA MET A 111 2.02 -0.11 -6.02
C MET A 111 1.76 0.06 -4.51
N ALA A 112 2.37 -0.80 -3.68
CA ALA A 112 2.30 -0.67 -2.23
C ALA A 112 2.92 0.66 -1.77
N MET A 113 4.05 1.06 -2.34
CA MET A 113 4.62 2.39 -2.09
C MET A 113 3.67 3.52 -2.50
N VAL A 114 2.97 3.39 -3.63
CA VAL A 114 1.99 4.40 -4.06
C VAL A 114 0.83 4.52 -3.04
N VAL A 115 0.32 3.39 -2.54
CA VAL A 115 -0.77 3.39 -1.54
C VAL A 115 -0.30 3.95 -0.20
N TRP A 116 0.68 3.32 0.45
CA TRP A 116 1.02 3.63 1.83
C TRP A 116 1.98 4.82 1.96
N PHE A 117 3.01 4.92 1.13
CA PHE A 117 3.86 6.11 1.15
C PHE A 117 3.17 7.30 0.47
N GLY A 118 2.70 7.14 -0.77
CA GLY A 118 2.03 8.24 -1.48
C GLY A 118 0.69 8.65 -0.85
N GLY A 119 -0.22 7.69 -0.66
CA GLY A 119 -1.56 7.95 -0.13
C GLY A 119 -1.56 8.32 1.35
N PHE A 120 -1.03 7.47 2.22
CA PHE A 120 -1.17 7.68 3.67
C PHE A 120 -0.09 8.62 4.25
N ILE A 121 1.18 8.46 3.87
CA ILE A 121 2.25 9.30 4.45
C ILE A 121 2.28 10.68 3.83
N VAL A 122 2.32 10.77 2.48
CA VAL A 122 2.39 12.07 1.80
C VAL A 122 1.04 12.77 1.80
N LEU A 123 -0.03 12.17 1.26
CA LEU A 123 -1.33 12.83 1.23
C LEU A 123 -2.01 12.85 2.61
N GLY A 124 -2.08 11.72 3.31
CA GLY A 124 -2.69 11.68 4.65
C GLY A 124 -1.90 12.48 5.69
N GLY A 125 -0.61 12.22 5.79
CA GLY A 125 0.27 12.83 6.80
C GLY A 125 0.66 14.28 6.50
N ALA A 126 1.14 14.58 5.30
CA ALA A 126 1.63 15.93 5.00
C ALA A 126 0.52 16.88 4.51
N TRP A 127 -0.34 16.42 3.59
CA TRP A 127 -1.40 17.26 3.02
C TRP A 127 -2.59 17.41 3.96
N PHE A 128 -3.12 16.29 4.50
CA PHE A 128 -4.23 16.28 5.46
C PHE A 128 -3.80 16.35 6.92
N GLN A 129 -2.50 16.31 7.25
CA GLN A 129 -2.01 16.46 8.64
C GLN A 129 -2.58 15.43 9.63
N MET A 130 -2.86 14.20 9.17
CA MET A 130 -3.58 13.19 9.97
C MET A 130 -2.86 12.76 11.25
N TRP A 131 -1.55 12.97 11.34
CA TRP A 131 -0.73 12.69 12.54
C TRP A 131 -1.17 13.46 13.79
N GLN A 132 -2.01 14.51 13.66
CA GLN A 132 -2.46 15.31 14.80
C GLN A 132 -3.45 14.59 15.73
N THR A 133 -4.14 13.56 15.23
CA THR A 133 -5.23 12.89 15.94
C THR A 133 -4.88 11.43 16.20
N GLN A 134 -5.47 10.82 17.23
CA GLN A 134 -5.20 9.41 17.53
C GLN A 134 -5.57 8.46 16.38
N ILE A 135 -6.70 8.72 15.70
CA ILE A 135 -7.16 7.91 14.56
C ILE A 135 -6.21 8.05 13.37
N GLY A 136 -5.84 9.28 13.03
CA GLY A 136 -4.96 9.54 11.90
C GLY A 136 -3.51 9.14 12.16
N ASP A 137 -2.99 9.34 13.37
CA ASP A 137 -1.64 8.92 13.79
C ASP A 137 -1.49 7.39 13.79
N GLY A 138 -2.51 6.65 14.22
CA GLY A 138 -2.54 5.19 14.09
C GLY A 138 -2.39 4.76 12.63
N SER A 139 -3.22 5.34 11.75
CA SER A 139 -3.14 5.10 10.30
C SER A 139 -1.78 5.48 9.70
N PHE A 140 -1.15 6.55 10.20
CA PHE A 140 0.13 7.06 9.68
C PHE A 140 1.29 6.13 10.05
N LYS A 141 1.31 5.65 11.29
CA LYS A 141 2.31 4.69 11.78
C LYS A 141 2.18 3.34 11.09
N ASP A 142 0.97 2.84 10.94
CA ASP A 142 0.72 1.58 10.22
C ASP A 142 1.16 1.69 8.75
N ALA A 143 0.82 2.80 8.08
CA ALA A 143 1.28 3.05 6.71
C ALA A 143 2.80 3.12 6.59
N PHE A 144 3.51 3.67 7.58
CA PHE A 144 4.98 3.65 7.60
C PHE A 144 5.52 2.22 7.62
N VAL A 145 4.97 1.32 8.45
CA VAL A 145 5.37 -0.09 8.48
C VAL A 145 5.18 -0.75 7.11
N TYR A 146 4.05 -0.51 6.45
CA TYR A 146 3.78 -1.10 5.13
C TYR A 146 4.63 -0.51 4.02
N ALA A 147 4.86 0.80 4.01
CA ALA A 147 5.73 1.46 3.05
C ALA A 147 7.17 0.95 3.18
N VAL A 148 7.72 0.88 4.39
CA VAL A 148 9.10 0.41 4.59
C VAL A 148 9.26 -1.05 4.21
N THR A 149 8.35 -1.92 4.64
CA THR A 149 8.44 -3.35 4.30
C THR A 149 8.30 -3.58 2.80
N ALA A 150 7.35 -2.92 2.13
CA ALA A 150 7.22 -2.98 0.68
C ALA A 150 8.44 -2.41 -0.06
N GLY A 151 8.98 -1.28 0.40
CA GLY A 151 10.18 -0.66 -0.17
C GLY A 151 11.41 -1.57 -0.08
N LEU A 152 11.62 -2.24 1.05
CA LEU A 152 12.71 -3.20 1.21
C LEU A 152 12.54 -4.40 0.27
N ILE A 153 11.32 -4.94 0.15
CA ILE A 153 11.02 -6.06 -0.75
C ILE A 153 11.18 -5.64 -2.21
N LEU A 154 10.81 -4.41 -2.58
CA LEU A 154 11.02 -3.83 -3.89
C LEU A 154 12.51 -3.80 -4.26
N LEU A 155 13.35 -3.30 -3.37
CA LEU A 155 14.80 -3.27 -3.59
C LEU A 155 15.39 -4.68 -3.71
N PHE A 156 14.95 -5.59 -2.83
CA PHE A 156 15.40 -6.98 -2.84
C PHE A 156 15.03 -7.72 -4.13
N VAL A 157 13.77 -7.59 -4.61
CA VAL A 157 13.32 -8.26 -5.84
C VAL A 157 13.95 -7.66 -7.08
N GLN A 158 14.16 -6.33 -7.09
CA GLN A 158 14.77 -5.59 -8.21
C GLN A 158 16.24 -5.99 -8.42
N HIS A 159 16.95 -6.39 -7.37
CA HIS A 159 18.33 -6.86 -7.50
C HIS A 159 18.43 -7.98 -8.54
N ALA A 160 19.39 -7.85 -9.46
CA ALA A 160 19.58 -8.80 -10.57
C ALA A 160 19.84 -10.22 -10.04
N ASP A 161 19.48 -11.20 -10.85
CA ASP A 161 19.95 -12.57 -10.68
C ASP A 161 21.13 -12.79 -11.62
N ASP A 162 22.17 -13.48 -11.14
CA ASP A 162 23.42 -13.75 -11.85
C ASP A 162 23.47 -15.18 -12.42
#